data_AF-A0ABD3CV29-F1
#
_entry.id   AF-A0ABD3CV29-F1
#
_cell.length_a   1.000
_cell.length_b   1.000
_cell.length_c   1.000
_cell.angle_alpha   90.00
_cell.angle_beta   90.00
_cell.angle_gamma   90.00
#
_symmetry.space_group_name_H-M   'P 1'
#
loop_
_entity.id
_entity.type
_entity.pdbx_description
1 polymer ?
#
loop_
_entity_poly.entity_id
_entity_poly.type
_entity_poly.pdbx_seq_one_letter_code
_entity_poly.pdbx_strand_id
1 'polypeptide(L)'
;MSAVAGSFGYIAPEYAYTTKVNEKIDVYSFGVVQLELVTGREPNVGDDEHTSLAEWAWDHYGPIADALDEEIKEACFVQQMVAVFKLGVMCTNK
;
A
#
# COMPACT_ATOMS: atom_id res chain seq x y z
N MET A 1 -6.24 -8.94 27.93
CA MET A 1 -5.42 -8.14 27.00
C MET A 1 -6.03 -8.32 25.63
N SER A 2 -6.58 -7.27 25.02
CA SER A 2 -7.04 -7.37 23.62
C SER A 2 -5.80 -7.45 22.75
N ALA A 3 -5.61 -8.59 22.08
CA ALA A 3 -4.54 -8.72 21.09
C ALA A 3 -4.87 -7.86 19.88
N VAL A 4 -3.86 -7.22 19.29
CA VAL A 4 -3.99 -6.62 17.94
C VAL A 4 -4.31 -7.76 16.98
N ALA A 5 -5.44 -7.65 16.28
CA ALA A 5 -5.88 -8.61 15.28
C ALA A 5 -5.91 -7.93 13.91
N GLY A 6 -5.27 -8.54 12.90
CA GLY A 6 -5.21 -8.05 11.54
C GLY A 6 -4.23 -8.88 10.69
N SER A 7 -4.25 -8.66 9.37
CA SER A 7 -3.33 -9.30 8.44
C SER A 7 -2.03 -8.51 8.33
N PHE A 8 -0.90 -9.19 8.53
CA PHE A 8 0.43 -8.58 8.43
C PHE A 8 0.65 -7.95 7.04
N GLY A 9 1.17 -6.72 6.99
CA GLY A 9 1.30 -5.91 5.77
C GLY A 9 0.14 -4.93 5.51
N TYR A 10 -1.04 -5.19 6.09
CA TYR A 10 -2.22 -4.33 5.98
C TYR A 10 -2.51 -3.52 7.26
N ILE A 11 -1.86 -3.87 8.36
CA ILE A 11 -2.07 -3.21 9.65
C ILE A 11 -1.42 -1.82 9.62
N ALA A 12 -2.23 -0.79 9.81
CA ALA A 12 -1.76 0.58 9.97
C ALA A 12 -0.80 0.67 11.18
N PRO A 13 0.34 1.38 11.06
CA PRO A 13 1.36 1.42 12.11
C PRO A 13 0.78 1.91 13.44
N GLU A 14 -0.10 2.91 13.43
CA GLU A 14 -0.76 3.46 14.61
C GLU A 14 -1.69 2.46 15.33
N TYR A 15 -2.27 1.49 14.62
CA TYR A 15 -3.10 0.45 15.23
C TYR A 15 -2.23 -0.53 16.04
N ALA A 16 -1.03 -0.85 15.54
CA ALA A 16 -0.06 -1.68 16.24
C ALA A 16 0.44 -1.04 17.55
N TYR A 17 0.64 0.30 17.57
CA TYR A 17 1.16 1.00 18.75
C TYR A 17 0.10 1.44 19.76
N THR A 18 -1.07 1.89 19.30
CA THR A 18 -2.06 2.52 20.17
C THR A 18 -3.22 1.60 20.53
N THR A 19 -3.40 0.48 19.81
CA THR A 19 -4.58 -0.40 19.89
C THR A 19 -5.93 0.32 19.70
N LYS A 20 -5.90 1.56 19.20
CA LYS A 20 -7.10 2.34 18.89
C LYS A 20 -7.59 1.97 17.50
N VAL A 21 -8.81 1.45 17.45
CA VAL A 21 -9.53 1.19 16.20
C VAL A 21 -10.26 2.48 15.80
N ASN A 22 -10.03 2.96 14.58
CA ASN A 22 -10.75 4.08 13.98
C ASN A 22 -10.89 3.84 12.47
N GLU A 23 -11.66 4.68 11.77
CA GLU A 23 -11.87 4.58 10.33
C GLU A 23 -10.59 4.76 9.49
N LYS A 24 -9.51 5.32 10.06
CA LYS A 24 -8.25 5.53 9.34
C LYS A 24 -7.47 4.24 9.13
N ILE A 25 -7.60 3.26 10.01
CA ILE A 25 -6.95 1.96 9.84
C ILE A 25 -7.51 1.20 8.62
N ASP A 26 -8.80 1.37 8.36
CA ASP A 26 -9.47 0.80 7.18
C ASP A 26 -9.03 1.52 5.91
N VAL A 27 -8.88 2.85 5.97
CA VAL A 27 -8.33 3.66 4.85
C VAL A 27 -6.90 3.23 4.52
N TYR A 28 -6.05 3.00 5.53
CA TYR A 28 -4.70 2.49 5.32
C TYR A 28 -4.72 1.12 4.63
N SER A 29 -5.51 0.18 5.15
CA SER A 29 -5.64 -1.16 4.58
C SER A 29 -6.12 -1.12 3.12
N PHE A 30 -7.10 -0.24 2.83
CA PHE A 30 -7.56 0.02 1.47
C PHE A 30 -6.42 0.56 0.59
N GLY A 31 -5.61 1.49 1.10
CA GLY A 31 -4.44 2.02 0.41
C GLY A 31 -3.45 0.92 0.01
N VAL A 32 -3.16 -0.02 0.90
CA VAL A 32 -2.28 -1.17 0.62
C VAL A 32 -2.86 -2.04 -0.50
N VAL A 33 -4.16 -2.34 -0.48
CA VAL A 33 -4.83 -3.12 -1.56
C VAL A 33 -4.74 -2.39 -2.90
N GLN A 34 -4.95 -1.06 -2.92
CA GLN A 34 -4.83 -0.28 -4.15
C GLN A 34 -3.41 -0.34 -4.73
N LEU A 35 -2.38 -0.34 -3.87
CA LEU A 35 -0.99 -0.50 -4.29
C LEU A 35 -0.73 -1.90 -4.83
N GLU A 36 -1.13 -2.96 -4.10
CA GLU A 36 -0.99 -4.35 -4.54
C GLU A 36 -1.60 -4.58 -5.93
N LEU A 37 -2.82 -4.05 -6.18
CA LEU A 37 -3.51 -4.19 -7.45
C LEU A 37 -2.80 -3.55 -8.64
N VAL A 38 -2.14 -2.40 -8.45
CA VAL A 38 -1.51 -1.67 -9.57
C VAL A 38 -0.04 -1.99 -9.75
N THR A 39 0.61 -2.61 -8.75
CA THR A 39 2.03 -2.97 -8.79
C THR A 39 2.27 -4.48 -8.92
N GLY A 40 1.25 -5.31 -8.69
CA GLY A 40 1.37 -6.78 -8.70
C GLY A 40 2.27 -7.32 -7.59
N ARG A 41 2.49 -6.53 -6.53
CA ARG A 41 3.44 -6.84 -5.45
C ARG A 41 2.67 -7.24 -4.20
N GLU A 42 3.19 -8.23 -3.49
CA GLU A 42 2.67 -8.57 -2.17
C GLU A 42 2.81 -7.39 -1.18
N PRO A 43 1.90 -7.26 -0.22
CA PRO A 43 1.89 -6.19 0.79
C PRO A 43 3.15 -6.18 1.67
N ASN A 44 3.82 -7.33 1.77
CA ASN A 44 5.10 -7.50 2.42
C ASN A 44 6.13 -7.78 1.31
N VAL A 45 7.04 -6.84 1.07
CA VAL A 45 8.06 -7.03 0.03
C VAL A 45 9.04 -8.10 0.53
N GLY A 46 9.09 -9.26 -0.15
CA GLY A 46 9.94 -10.38 0.22
C GLY A 46 11.45 -10.08 0.14
N ASP A 47 12.21 -10.78 0.98
CA ASP A 47 13.67 -10.78 1.26
C ASP A 47 14.26 -9.61 2.07
N ASP A 48 13.65 -8.41 2.09
CA ASP A 48 14.03 -7.33 3.02
C ASP A 48 12.94 -7.21 4.11
N GLU A 49 13.14 -7.87 5.26
CA GLU A 49 12.20 -8.04 6.39
C GLU A 49 11.62 -6.75 7.00
N HIS A 50 11.93 -5.56 6.47
CA HIS A 50 11.69 -4.28 7.12
C HIS A 50 11.00 -3.21 6.27
N THR A 51 10.61 -3.49 5.02
CA THR A 51 9.93 -2.49 4.18
C THR A 51 8.54 -2.96 3.77
N SER A 52 7.51 -2.28 4.27
CA SER A 52 6.13 -2.50 3.82
C SER A 52 5.93 -2.02 2.38
N LEU A 53 4.94 -2.58 1.66
CA LEU A 53 4.59 -2.09 0.32
C LEU A 53 4.24 -0.59 0.32
N ALA A 54 3.64 -0.11 1.40
CA ALA A 54 3.33 1.30 1.60
C ALA A 54 4.60 2.17 1.65
N GLU A 55 5.63 1.76 2.39
CA GLU A 55 6.91 2.47 2.46
C GLU A 55 7.65 2.41 1.13
N TRP A 56 7.69 1.23 0.50
CA TRP A 56 8.26 1.07 -0.83
C TRP A 56 7.57 2.00 -1.86
N ALA A 57 6.24 2.08 -1.84
CA ALA A 57 5.48 2.92 -2.77
C ALA A 57 5.73 4.43 -2.55
N TRP A 58 5.96 4.85 -1.31
CA TRP A 58 6.34 6.23 -1.00
C TRP A 58 7.68 6.60 -1.63
N ASP A 59 8.67 5.71 -1.53
CA ASP A 59 10.00 5.90 -2.14
C ASP A 59 9.94 5.91 -3.69
N HIS A 60 8.90 5.28 -4.26
CA HIS A 60 8.65 5.20 -5.70
C HIS A 60 7.59 6.19 -6.21
N TYR A 61 7.23 7.21 -5.42
CA TYR A 61 6.31 8.29 -5.84
C TYR A 61 6.86 9.18 -7.00
N GLY A 62 8.07 8.89 -7.49
CA GLY A 62 8.73 9.50 -8.65
C GLY A 62 8.23 8.97 -10.00
N PRO A 63 9.05 8.25 -10.80
CA PRO A 63 8.59 7.65 -12.06
C PRO A 63 7.65 6.47 -11.77
N ILE A 64 6.41 6.77 -11.36
CA ILE A 64 5.38 5.79 -10.97
C ILE A 64 5.13 4.77 -12.07
N ALA A 65 5.31 5.15 -13.34
CA ALA A 65 5.13 4.24 -14.47
C ALA A 65 6.00 2.98 -14.34
N ASP A 66 7.20 3.09 -13.76
CA ASP A 66 8.13 1.96 -13.58
C ASP A 66 7.75 1.06 -12.39
N ALA A 67 6.86 1.55 -11.52
CA ALA A 67 6.31 0.81 -10.39
C ALA A 67 5.06 0.00 -10.74
N LEU A 68 4.44 0.26 -11.90
CA LEU A 68 3.21 -0.40 -12.34
C LEU A 68 3.47 -1.83 -12.82
N ASP A 69 2.50 -2.69 -12.59
CA ASP A 69 2.53 -4.08 -13.05
C ASP A 69 2.45 -4.15 -14.58
N GLU A 70 3.52 -4.64 -15.20
CA GLU A 70 3.66 -4.80 -16.64
C GLU A 70 2.66 -5.80 -17.24
N GLU A 71 2.12 -6.76 -16.47
CA GLU A 71 1.13 -7.73 -16.96
C GLU A 71 -0.21 -7.06 -17.32
N ILE A 72 -0.53 -5.93 -16.67
CA ILE A 72 -1.80 -5.20 -16.85
C ILE A 72 -1.59 -3.76 -17.38
N LYS A 73 -0.35 -3.36 -17.65
CA LYS A 73 0.02 -2.00 -18.09
C LYS A 73 -0.27 -1.78 -19.57
N GLU A 74 -1.56 -1.65 -19.90
CA GLU A 74 -1.99 -1.19 -21.21
C GLU A 74 -1.93 0.34 -21.32
N ALA A 75 -1.45 0.86 -22.47
CA ALA A 75 -1.25 2.30 -22.68
C ALA A 75 -2.49 3.17 -22.41
N CYS A 76 -3.69 2.63 -22.62
CA CYS A 76 -4.97 3.30 -22.38
C CYS A 76 -5.35 3.41 -20.88
N PHE A 77 -4.74 2.61 -20.01
CA PHE A 77 -5.04 2.55 -18.58
C PHE A 77 -3.93 3.13 -17.69
N VAL A 78 -2.75 3.43 -18.25
CA VAL A 78 -1.60 3.94 -17.48
C VAL A 78 -1.96 5.16 -16.63
N GLN A 79 -2.76 6.10 -17.15
CA GLN A 79 -3.12 7.30 -16.38
C GLN A 79 -4.00 6.96 -15.17
N GLN A 80 -4.92 6.01 -15.32
CA GLN A 80 -5.81 5.52 -14.27
C GLN A 80 -5.00 4.73 -13.23
N MET A 81 -4.07 3.87 -13.67
CA MET A 81 -3.16 3.14 -12.78
C MET A 81 -2.27 4.10 -11.97
N VAL A 82 -1.72 5.15 -12.60
CA VAL A 82 -0.97 6.21 -11.89
C VAL A 82 -1.85 6.94 -10.87
N ALA A 83 -3.11 7.24 -11.22
CA ALA A 83 -4.03 7.89 -10.29
C ALA A 83 -4.34 6.99 -9.08
N VAL A 84 -4.55 5.69 -9.32
CA VAL A 84 -4.78 4.69 -8.27
C VAL A 84 -3.55 4.51 -7.38
N PHE A 85 -2.35 4.44 -7.96
CA PHE A 85 -1.09 4.38 -7.20
C PHE A 85 -0.96 5.59 -6.28
N LYS A 86 -1.17 6.81 -6.81
CA LYS A 86 -1.14 8.05 -6.01
C LYS A 86 -2.18 8.03 -4.89
N LEU A 87 -3.38 7.52 -5.15
CA LEU A 87 -4.42 7.38 -4.14
C LEU A 87 -3.99 6.40 -3.05
N GLY A 88 -3.43 5.25 -3.43
CA GLY A 88 -2.87 4.26 -2.50
C GLY A 88 -1.84 4.89 -1.57
N VAL A 89 -0.87 5.62 -2.14
CA VAL A 89 0.15 6.34 -1.36
C VAL A 89 -0.46 7.41 -0.43
N MET A 90 -1.48 8.15 -0.87
CA MET A 90 -2.17 9.12 0.00
C MET A 90 -2.94 8.45 1.15
N CYS A 91 -3.50 7.26 0.92
CA CYS A 91 -4.22 6.49 1.93
C CYS A 91 -3.28 5.87 2.97
N THR A 92 -2.03 5.56 2.61
CA THR A 92 -1.02 4.96 3.50
C THR A 92 -0.05 5.97 4.12
N ASN A 93 -0.23 7.27 3.84
CA ASN A 93 0.58 8.33 4.43
C ASN A 93 0.25 8.51 5.93
N LYS A 94 1.27 8.87 6.72
CA LYS A 94 1.19 9.03 8.18
C LYS A 94 0.48 10.32 8.60
#